data_AF-A0A536NFA3-F1
#
_entry.id   AF-A0A536NFA3-F1
#
_cell.length_a   1.000
_cell.length_b   1.000
_cell.length_c   1.000
_cell.angle_alpha   90.00
_cell.angle_beta   90.00
_cell.angle_gamma   90.00
#
_symmetry.space_group_name_H-M   'P 1'
#
loop_
_entity.id
_entity.type
_entity.pdbx_description
1 polymer ?
#
loop_
_entity_poly.entity_id
_entity_poly.type
_entity_poly.pdbx_seq_one_letter_code
_entity_poly.pdbx_strand_id
1 'polypeptide(L)'
;MSSYTPQELMVAVASREIRDGDLVFVGMRLPILAYAVARNAHAPTARGLFEVGLMRDQAAAAFLGTMGDPPNVAGALWATRMSNAMALMAQGNVDLGFIGGAEVDRFGNLNTSYVG
;
A
#
# COMPACT_ATOMS: atom_id res chain seq x y z
N MET A 1 8.93 -26.11 14.29
CA MET A 1 7.95 -25.32 13.54
C MET A 1 8.50 -23.91 13.44
N SER A 2 8.55 -23.32 12.24
CA SER A 2 9.04 -21.95 12.07
C SER A 2 8.20 -20.98 12.92
N SER A 3 8.87 -20.02 13.58
CA SER A 3 8.30 -19.10 14.58
C SER A 3 7.34 -18.04 14.01
N TYR A 4 6.84 -18.20 12.79
CA TYR A 4 6.02 -17.21 12.09
C TYR A 4 5.07 -17.89 11.10
N THR A 5 3.98 -17.22 10.79
CA THR A 5 2.97 -17.63 9.83
C THR A 5 3.39 -17.30 8.38
N PRO A 6 2.85 -18.00 7.37
CA PRO A 6 3.10 -17.65 5.97
C PRO A 6 2.71 -16.20 5.61
N GLN A 7 1.68 -15.64 6.26
CA GLN A 7 1.25 -14.26 6.04
C GLN A 7 2.25 -13.25 6.58
N GLU A 8 2.83 -13.51 7.76
CA GLU A 8 3.90 -12.66 8.32
C GLU A 8 5.14 -12.70 7.43
N LEU A 9 5.49 -13.87 6.89
CA LEU A 9 6.58 -13.97 5.90
C LEU A 9 6.28 -13.12 4.66
N MET A 10 5.06 -13.21 4.11
CA MET A 10 4.66 -12.43 2.94
C MET A 10 4.73 -10.92 3.21
N VAL A 11 4.25 -10.47 4.38
CA VAL A 11 4.34 -9.06 4.80
C VAL A 11 5.79 -8.62 4.95
N ALA A 12 6.65 -9.44 5.56
CA ALA A 12 8.06 -9.14 5.77
C ALA A 12 8.88 -9.12 4.46
N VAL A 13 8.48 -9.90 3.45
CA VAL A 13 9.10 -9.87 2.12
C VAL A 13 8.59 -8.66 1.34
N ALA A 14 7.27 -8.43 1.31
CA ALA A 14 6.68 -7.28 0.63
C ALA A 14 7.20 -5.95 1.21
N SER A 15 7.42 -5.84 2.52
CA SER A 15 7.96 -4.63 3.13
C SER A 15 9.37 -4.30 2.65
N ARG A 16 10.19 -5.30 2.30
CA ARG A 16 11.56 -5.10 1.80
C ARG A 16 11.61 -4.51 0.39
N GLU A 17 10.54 -4.64 -0.38
CA GLU A 17 10.43 -4.03 -1.71
C GLU A 17 10.27 -2.50 -1.62
N ILE A 18 9.83 -1.98 -0.46
CA ILE A 18 9.71 -0.54 -0.21
C ILE A 18 11.06 0.01 0.23
N ARG A 19 11.57 1.01 -0.48
CA ARG A 19 12.81 1.72 -0.14
C ARG A 19 12.49 3.00 0.63
N ASP A 20 13.49 3.48 1.37
CA ASP A 20 13.35 4.75 2.06
C ASP A 20 13.17 5.90 1.06
N GLY A 21 12.14 6.71 1.27
CA GLY A 21 11.77 7.84 0.40
C GLY A 21 10.72 7.52 -0.67
N ASP A 22 10.42 6.24 -0.92
CA ASP A 22 9.43 5.83 -1.93
C ASP A 22 8.05 6.42 -1.66
N LEU A 23 7.38 6.88 -2.71
CA LEU A 23 5.94 7.10 -2.73
C LEU A 23 5.24 5.80 -3.13
N VAL A 24 4.68 5.12 -2.13
CA VAL A 24 4.04 3.81 -2.27
C VAL A 24 2.53 3.97 -2.46
N PHE A 25 1.96 3.39 -3.51
CA PHE A 25 0.52 3.22 -3.65
C PHE A 25 0.05 2.01 -2.82
N VAL A 26 -0.62 2.30 -1.70
CA VAL A 26 -0.92 1.31 -0.66
C VAL A 26 -2.32 0.74 -0.85
N GLY A 27 -2.38 -0.58 -1.08
CA GLY A 27 -3.63 -1.35 -1.10
C GLY A 27 -4.10 -1.84 0.28
N MET A 28 -5.27 -2.48 0.33
CA MET A 28 -5.86 -3.02 1.57
C MET A 28 -5.27 -4.37 2.02
N ARG A 29 -5.40 -4.66 3.32
CA ARG A 29 -5.01 -5.93 3.98
C ARG A 29 -3.49 -6.11 4.16
N LEU A 30 -2.86 -7.05 3.45
CA LEU A 30 -1.44 -7.35 3.64
C LEU A 30 -0.52 -6.21 3.16
N PRO A 31 -0.79 -5.53 2.03
CA PRO A 31 -0.02 -4.36 1.61
C PRO A 31 0.06 -3.22 2.64
N ILE A 32 -1.03 -2.91 3.35
CA ILE A 32 -0.97 -1.85 4.38
C ILE A 32 -0.10 -2.24 5.56
N LEU A 33 -0.06 -3.53 5.91
CA LEU A 33 0.87 -4.05 6.92
C LEU A 33 2.31 -4.01 6.42
N ALA A 34 2.56 -4.40 5.18
CA ALA A 34 3.89 -4.32 4.57
C ALA A 34 4.43 -2.89 4.58
N TYR A 35 3.57 -1.93 4.25
CA TYR A 35 3.88 -0.51 4.33
C TYR A 35 4.19 -0.03 5.75
N ALA A 36 3.35 -0.41 6.73
CA ALA A 36 3.58 -0.07 8.13
C ALA A 36 4.88 -0.67 8.67
N VAL A 37 5.19 -1.92 8.32
CA VAL A 37 6.44 -2.59 8.70
C VAL A 37 7.65 -1.91 8.07
N ALA A 38 7.61 -1.62 6.77
CA ALA A 38 8.73 -0.95 6.09
C ALA A 38 9.05 0.39 6.75
N ARG A 39 8.02 1.21 6.98
CA ARG A 39 8.19 2.54 7.58
C ARG A 39 8.74 2.48 9.01
N ASN A 40 8.28 1.52 9.81
CA ASN A 40 8.73 1.35 11.20
C ASN A 40 10.07 0.62 11.34
N ALA A 41 10.63 0.07 10.25
CA ALA A 41 11.86 -0.72 10.28
C ALA A 41 13.02 -0.06 9.53
N HIS A 42 12.88 0.20 8.22
CA HIS A 42 14.00 0.58 7.35
C HIS A 42 13.70 1.71 6.37
N ALA A 43 12.45 2.14 6.24
CA ALA A 43 12.02 3.17 5.28
C ALA A 43 11.23 4.31 5.96
N PRO A 44 11.79 4.99 6.98
CA PRO A 44 11.07 5.98 7.79
C PRO A 44 10.50 7.16 6.99
N THR A 45 11.09 7.49 5.84
CA THR A 45 10.68 8.62 4.98
C THR A 45 9.77 8.21 3.82
N ALA A 46 9.47 6.91 3.65
CA ALA A 46 8.52 6.45 2.64
C ALA A 46 7.12 7.02 2.89
N ARG A 47 6.38 7.38 1.84
CA ARG A 47 5.04 7.99 1.92
C ARG A 47 4.00 7.09 1.28
N GLY A 48 2.80 7.09 1.82
CA GLY A 48 1.74 6.17 1.46
C GLY A 48 0.66 6.97 0.76
N LEU A 49 0.39 6.62 -0.49
CA LEU A 49 -0.67 7.17 -1.31
C LEU A 49 -1.82 6.16 -1.34
N PHE A 50 -3.03 6.61 -1.02
CA PHE A 50 -4.22 5.77 -0.99
C PHE A 50 -5.20 6.19 -2.09
N GLU A 51 -5.88 5.22 -2.69
CA GLU A 51 -6.79 5.41 -3.83
C GLU A 51 -7.90 6.45 -3.57
N VAL A 52 -8.30 6.60 -2.31
CA VAL A 52 -9.31 7.55 -1.83
C VAL A 52 -8.82 9.01 -1.83
N GLY A 53 -7.60 9.30 -2.29
CA GLY A 53 -7.04 10.64 -2.35
C GLY A 53 -6.32 11.08 -1.07
N LEU A 54 -5.85 10.14 -0.26
CA LEU A 54 -5.11 10.41 0.98
C LEU A 54 -3.61 10.20 0.78
N MET A 55 -2.79 11.02 1.43
CA MET A 55 -1.34 10.82 1.50
C MET A 55 -0.90 10.83 2.97
N ARG A 56 -0.05 9.89 3.37
CA ARG A 56 0.40 9.73 4.76
C ARG A 56 1.90 9.47 4.88
N ASP A 57 2.52 10.13 5.84
CA ASP A 57 3.87 9.91 6.35
C ASP A 57 3.90 9.15 7.69
N GLN A 58 2.75 8.68 8.16
CA GLN A 58 2.63 7.73 9.27
C GLN A 58 1.59 6.62 8.97
N ALA A 59 1.80 5.43 9.53
CA ALA A 59 0.78 4.37 9.48
C ALA A 59 -0.51 4.82 10.19
N ALA A 60 -1.66 4.23 9.86
CA ALA A 60 -2.89 4.49 10.61
C ALA A 60 -2.75 3.93 12.04
N ALA A 61 -3.20 4.69 13.04
CA ALA A 61 -3.06 4.33 14.45
C ALA A 61 -4.09 3.28 14.92
N ALA A 62 -5.14 3.05 14.14
CA ALA A 62 -6.20 2.10 14.44
C ALA A 62 -6.53 1.26 13.20
N PHE A 63 -7.34 0.22 13.43
CA PHE A 63 -7.82 -0.65 12.38
C PHE A 63 -8.55 0.12 11.27
N LEU A 64 -8.30 -0.30 10.03
CA LEU A 64 -9.00 0.20 8.85
C LEU A 64 -9.85 -0.95 8.28
N GLY A 65 -11.17 -0.81 8.34
CA GLY A 65 -12.12 -1.64 7.60
C GLY A 65 -12.21 -1.23 6.12
N THR A 66 -12.02 0.06 5.84
CA THR A 66 -11.86 0.62 4.49
C THR A 66 -10.80 1.72 4.47
N MET A 67 -10.29 2.04 3.28
CA MET A 67 -9.30 3.09 3.09
C MET A 67 -9.82 4.49 3.38
N GLY A 68 -11.14 4.68 3.39
CA GLY A 68 -11.78 5.95 3.75
C GLY A 68 -12.03 6.13 5.25
N ASP A 69 -11.65 5.17 6.10
CA ASP A 69 -12.01 5.23 7.51
C ASP A 69 -11.36 6.41 8.25
N PRO A 70 -12.02 6.97 9.29
CA PRO A 70 -11.49 8.10 10.05
C PRO A 70 -10.03 7.96 10.52
N PRO A 71 -9.53 6.80 10.96
CA PRO A 71 -8.12 6.65 11.33
C PRO A 71 -7.13 6.79 10.17
N ASN A 72 -7.58 6.58 8.92
CA ASN A 72 -6.75 6.82 7.73
C ASN A 72 -6.77 8.29 7.29
N VAL A 73 -7.83 9.04 7.61
CA VAL A 73 -7.92 10.49 7.35
C VAL A 73 -7.19 11.28 8.43
N ALA A 74 -7.36 10.90 9.69
CA ALA A 74 -6.74 11.57 10.83
C ALA A 74 -5.20 11.46 10.77
N GLY A 75 -4.53 12.61 10.72
CA GLY A 75 -3.06 12.67 10.58
C GLY A 75 -2.56 12.36 9.16
N ALA A 76 -3.44 12.43 8.14
CA ALA A 76 -2.97 12.43 6.76
C ALA A 76 -2.33 13.80 6.43
N LEU A 77 -1.26 13.78 5.65
CA LEU A 77 -0.60 14.98 5.14
C LEU A 77 -1.54 15.80 4.26
N TRP A 78 -2.38 15.10 3.48
CA TRP A 78 -3.49 15.70 2.78
C TRP A 78 -4.69 14.77 2.74
N ALA A 79 -5.86 15.34 2.43
CA ALA A 79 -7.04 14.59 2.04
C ALA A 79 -7.68 15.34 0.87
N THR A 80 -7.62 14.75 -0.33
CA THR A 80 -8.12 15.38 -1.56
C THR A 80 -8.99 14.40 -2.36
N ARG A 81 -9.09 14.60 -3.68
CA ARG A 81 -9.89 13.76 -4.56
C ARG A 81 -9.07 12.57 -5.04
N MET A 82 -9.74 11.44 -5.28
CA MET A 82 -9.18 10.27 -5.99
C MET A 82 -8.41 10.68 -7.25
N SER A 83 -8.94 11.62 -8.03
CA SER A 83 -8.32 12.12 -9.27
C SER A 83 -6.88 12.60 -9.08
N ASN A 84 -6.54 13.14 -7.91
CA ASN A 84 -5.19 13.62 -7.62
C ASN A 84 -4.22 12.45 -7.39
N ALA A 85 -4.66 11.40 -6.68
CA ALA A 85 -3.87 10.18 -6.52
C ALA A 85 -3.63 9.50 -7.87
N MET A 86 -4.68 9.43 -8.71
CA MET A 86 -4.56 8.89 -10.07
C MET A 86 -3.64 9.75 -10.94
N ALA A 87 -3.69 11.08 -10.82
CA ALA A 87 -2.81 11.97 -11.56
C ALA A 87 -1.33 11.75 -11.22
N LEU A 88 -0.99 11.60 -9.93
CA LEU A 88 0.39 11.30 -9.51
C LEU A 88 0.89 9.96 -10.08
N MET A 89 0.04 8.93 -10.10
CA MET A 89 0.38 7.66 -10.74
C MET A 89 0.58 7.82 -12.25
N ALA A 90 -0.34 8.49 -12.94
CA ALA A 90 -0.25 8.70 -14.38
C ALA A 90 0.96 9.55 -14.80
N GLN A 91 1.41 10.45 -13.93
CA GLN A 91 2.62 11.27 -14.11
C GLN A 91 3.92 10.51 -13.81
N GLY A 92 3.83 9.27 -13.30
CA GLY A 92 5.00 8.48 -12.91
C GLY A 92 5.67 8.94 -11.62
N ASN A 93 4.94 9.64 -10.74
CA ASN A 93 5.47 10.10 -9.45
C ASN A 93 5.36 9.06 -8.33
N VAL A 94 4.72 7.92 -8.59
CA VAL A 94 4.59 6.81 -7.65
C VAL A 94 5.64 5.75 -7.99
N ASP A 95 6.43 5.37 -7.00
CA ASP A 95 7.60 4.50 -7.18
C ASP A 95 7.22 3.02 -7.16
N LEU A 96 6.22 2.65 -6.35
CA LEU A 96 5.82 1.26 -6.12
C LEU A 96 4.31 1.20 -5.82
N GLY A 97 3.64 0.12 -6.23
CA GLY A 97 2.30 -0.20 -5.78
C GLY A 97 2.11 -1.71 -5.61
N PHE A 98 1.25 -2.08 -4.65
CA PHE A 98 0.83 -3.47 -4.49
C PHE A 98 -0.57 -3.65 -5.05
N ILE A 99 -0.75 -4.67 -5.90
CA ILE A 99 -2.04 -5.04 -6.45
C ILE A 99 -2.27 -6.54 -6.30
N GLY A 100 -3.49 -6.91 -5.92
CA GLY A 100 -3.92 -8.31 -5.89
C GLY A 100 -4.86 -8.58 -7.06
N GLY A 101 -4.96 -9.84 -7.48
CA GLY A 101 -5.91 -10.28 -8.50
C GLY A 101 -6.27 -11.74 -8.37
N ALA A 102 -7.24 -12.17 -9.18
CA ALA A 102 -7.69 -13.55 -9.23
C ALA A 102 -6.71 -14.42 -10.02
N GLU A 103 -6.19 -13.89 -11.13
CA GLU A 103 -5.25 -14.59 -12.01
C GLU A 103 -4.11 -13.66 -12.39
N VAL A 104 -2.92 -14.25 -12.53
CA VAL A 104 -1.73 -13.59 -13.08
C VAL A 104 -1.08 -14.54 -14.07
N ASP A 105 -0.70 -14.03 -15.24
CA ASP A 105 0.01 -14.83 -16.24
C ASP A 105 1.54 -14.68 -16.13
N ARG A 106 2.27 -15.40 -16.98
CA ARG A 106 3.74 -15.38 -17.00
C ARG A 106 4.36 -14.05 -17.46
N PHE A 107 3.55 -13.14 -18.00
CA PHE A 107 3.97 -11.82 -18.47
C PHE A 107 3.61 -10.70 -17.48
N GLY A 108 2.90 -11.04 -16.39
CA GLY A 108 2.46 -10.09 -15.38
C GLY A 108 1.13 -9.42 -15.70
N ASN A 109 0.38 -9.92 -16.69
CA ASN A 109 -0.99 -9.46 -16.89
C ASN A 109 -1.86 -9.96 -15.73
N LEU A 110 -2.72 -9.08 -15.21
CA LEU A 110 -3.52 -9.33 -14.02
C LEU A 110 -5.01 -9.27 -14.35
N ASN A 111 -5.77 -10.28 -13.91
CA ASN A 111 -7.22 -10.28 -13.97
C ASN A 111 -7.80 -10.06 -12.57
N THR A 112 -8.57 -8.98 -12.42
CA THR A 112 -9.31 -8.64 -11.20
C THR A 112 -10.83 -8.60 -11.42
N SER A 113 -11.30 -8.92 -12.63
CA SER A 113 -12.68 -8.60 -13.05
C SER A 113 -13.59 -9.81 -13.04
N TYR A 114 -13.26 -10.86 -13.80
CA TYR A 114 -14.13 -12.01 -13.99
C TYR A 114 -13.35 -13.25 -14.41
N VAL A 115 -13.72 -14.41 -13.85
CA VAL A 115 -13.18 -15.73 -14.21
C VAL A 115 -14.33 -16.58 -14.76
N GLY A 116 -14.20 -17.05 -16.00
CA GLY A 116 -15.20 -17.88 -16.67
C GLY A 116 -14.81 -18.26 -18.09
#